data_AF-A0A1X9T3V3-F1
#
_entry.id   AF-A0A1X9T3V3-F1
#
_cell.length_a   1.000
_cell.length_b   1.000
_cell.length_c   1.000
_cell.angle_alpha   90.00
_cell.angle_beta   90.00
_cell.angle_gamma   90.00
#
_symmetry.space_group_name_H-M   'P 1'
#
loop_
_entity.id
_entity.type
_entity.pdbx_description
1 polymer ?
#
loop_
_entity_poly.entity_id
_entity_poly.type
_entity_poly.pdbx_seq_one_letter_code
_entity_poly.pdbx_strand_id
1 'polypeptide(L)'
;MIRTTLDVKLQESKHHYEHMIQYVNEKDLTKLKYEISAFINAARSILQYAHKTAKQQDKENVYKELVSANPTLKFFKDLRDENIHTKLVEVTAHANAEITMGFIIRQENTTDEEIEGIKAEQANQTPLQTRTIEQYFFDEKPEEEVLPLCEKYLVELEKFTAEAKVKGIAPVI
;
A
#
# COMPACT_ATOMS: atom_id res chain seq x y z
N MET A 1 -6.40 -30.57 -8.33
CA MET A 1 -5.23 -29.69 -8.15
C MET A 1 -5.58 -28.35 -8.77
N ILE A 2 -5.96 -27.36 -7.96
CA ILE A 2 -6.30 -26.01 -8.46
C ILE A 2 -5.01 -25.39 -8.98
N ARG A 3 -4.95 -25.05 -10.27
CA ARG A 3 -3.81 -24.31 -10.82
C ARG A 3 -3.88 -22.90 -10.26
N THR A 4 -3.11 -22.62 -9.21
CA THR A 4 -2.91 -21.26 -8.72
C THR A 4 -2.20 -20.45 -9.81
N THR A 5 -2.80 -19.32 -10.21
CA THR A 5 -2.24 -18.39 -11.21
C THR A 5 -1.69 -17.16 -10.50
N LEU A 6 -0.85 -16.36 -11.18
CA LEU A 6 -0.35 -15.10 -10.60
C LEU A 6 -1.52 -14.18 -10.25
N ASP A 7 -2.59 -14.20 -11.04
CA ASP A 7 -3.78 -13.36 -10.81
C ASP A 7 -4.51 -13.73 -9.52
N VAL A 8 -4.67 -15.02 -9.23
CA VAL A 8 -5.30 -15.47 -7.97
C VAL A 8 -4.51 -14.95 -6.78
N LYS A 9 -3.17 -15.04 -6.82
CA LYS A 9 -2.32 -14.55 -5.73
C LYS A 9 -2.25 -13.04 -5.64
N LEU A 10 -2.35 -12.33 -6.77
CA LEU A 10 -2.47 -10.88 -6.78
C LEU A 10 -3.79 -10.42 -6.17
N GLN A 11 -4.91 -11.10 -6.47
CA GLN A 11 -6.20 -10.82 -5.84
C GLN A 11 -6.21 -11.14 -4.34
N GLU A 12 -5.56 -12.23 -3.94
CA GLU A 12 -5.36 -12.57 -2.52
C GLU A 12 -4.56 -11.48 -1.80
N SER A 13 -3.46 -10.98 -2.39
CA SER A 13 -2.73 -9.82 -1.85
C SER A 13 -3.60 -8.56 -1.75
N LYS A 14 -4.42 -8.25 -2.77
CA LYS A 14 -5.36 -7.11 -2.71
C LYS A 14 -6.34 -7.24 -1.56
N HIS A 15 -6.93 -8.42 -1.42
CA HIS A 15 -7.90 -8.70 -0.36
C HIS A 15 -7.32 -8.48 1.04
N HIS A 16 -6.11 -9.00 1.30
CA HIS A 16 -5.43 -8.78 2.58
C HIS A 16 -5.09 -7.31 2.82
N TYR A 17 -4.68 -6.57 1.78
CA TYR A 17 -4.41 -5.13 1.90
C TYR A 17 -5.68 -4.33 2.23
N GLU A 18 -6.83 -4.64 1.63
CA GLU A 18 -8.11 -4.01 1.96
C GLU A 18 -8.49 -4.25 3.43
N HIS A 19 -8.30 -5.48 3.94
CA HIS A 19 -8.52 -5.79 5.36
C HIS A 19 -7.53 -5.06 6.28
N MET A 20 -6.28 -4.85 5.86
CA MET A 20 -5.33 -4.04 6.63
C MET A 20 -5.85 -2.61 6.83
N ILE A 21 -6.39 -1.97 5.78
CA ILE A 21 -7.00 -0.63 5.87
C ILE A 21 -8.18 -0.66 6.84
N GLN A 22 -9.05 -1.67 6.73
CA GLN A 22 -10.19 -1.83 7.62
C GLN A 22 -9.76 -1.95 9.08
N TYR A 23 -8.81 -2.84 9.40
CA TYR A 23 -8.40 -3.10 10.78
C TYR A 23 -7.59 -1.96 11.41
N VAL A 24 -6.92 -1.13 10.61
CA VAL A 24 -6.37 0.14 11.11
C VAL A 24 -7.48 1.08 11.58
N ASN A 25 -8.57 1.20 10.81
CA ASN A 25 -9.73 2.02 11.20
C ASN A 25 -10.45 1.48 12.44
N GLU A 26 -10.52 0.15 12.59
CA GLU A 26 -11.10 -0.53 13.74
C GLU A 26 -10.19 -0.56 14.98
N LYS A 27 -8.90 -0.19 14.83
CA LYS A 27 -7.86 -0.31 15.86
C LYS A 27 -7.66 -1.74 16.38
N ASP A 28 -7.91 -2.75 15.54
CA ASP A 28 -7.70 -4.17 15.88
C ASP A 28 -6.29 -4.62 15.50
N LEU A 29 -5.35 -4.38 16.41
CA LEU A 29 -3.92 -4.66 16.21
C LEU A 29 -3.61 -6.13 15.95
N THR A 30 -4.38 -7.03 16.55
CA THR A 30 -4.15 -8.47 16.42
C THR A 30 -4.51 -8.92 15.02
N LYS A 31 -5.67 -8.51 14.51
CA LYS A 31 -6.08 -8.80 13.14
C LYS A 31 -5.19 -8.12 12.11
N LEU A 32 -4.81 -6.86 12.34
CA LEU A 32 -3.91 -6.14 11.44
C LEU A 32 -2.59 -6.90 11.23
N LYS A 33 -1.98 -7.41 12.31
CA LYS A 33 -0.74 -8.22 12.20
C LYS A 33 -0.94 -9.47 11.35
N TYR A 34 -2.04 -10.19 11.56
CA TYR A 34 -2.35 -11.37 10.75
C TYR A 34 -2.53 -11.02 9.27
N GLU A 35 -3.20 -9.92 8.95
CA GLU A 35 -3.38 -9.49 7.56
C GLU A 35 -2.07 -9.02 6.93
N ILE A 36 -1.19 -8.34 7.66
CA ILE A 36 0.15 -7.99 7.14
C ILE A 36 0.93 -9.27 6.79
N SER A 37 0.95 -10.26 7.67
CA SER A 37 1.62 -11.54 7.40
C SER A 37 0.98 -12.28 6.22
N ALA A 38 -0.36 -12.30 6.13
CA ALA A 38 -1.07 -12.93 5.02
C ALA A 38 -0.80 -12.22 3.68
N PHE A 39 -0.82 -10.89 3.67
CA PHE A 39 -0.47 -10.05 2.53
C PHE A 39 0.94 -10.37 2.00
N ILE A 40 1.93 -10.36 2.89
CA ILE A 40 3.34 -10.62 2.53
C ILE A 40 3.48 -12.04 1.97
N ASN A 41 2.83 -13.03 2.59
CA ASN A 41 2.87 -14.41 2.14
C ASN A 41 2.21 -14.61 0.77
N ALA A 42 1.05 -14.01 0.54
CA ALA A 42 0.40 -14.00 -0.76
C ALA A 42 1.31 -13.35 -1.82
N ALA A 43 1.89 -12.20 -1.50
CA ALA A 43 2.78 -11.47 -2.40
C ALA A 43 4.05 -12.24 -2.75
N ARG A 44 4.73 -12.86 -1.77
CA ARG A 44 5.90 -13.70 -2.03
C ARG A 44 5.57 -14.89 -2.92
N SER A 45 4.37 -15.47 -2.77
CA SER A 45 3.95 -16.61 -3.58
C SER A 45 3.85 -16.26 -5.07
N ILE A 46 3.54 -14.99 -5.42
CA ILE A 46 3.57 -14.49 -6.80
C ILE A 46 5.00 -14.58 -7.36
N LEU A 47 5.98 -14.04 -6.64
CA LEU A 47 7.39 -14.04 -7.05
C LEU A 47 7.95 -15.47 -7.13
N GLN A 48 7.63 -16.33 -6.16
CA GLN A 48 8.04 -17.73 -6.13
C GLN A 48 7.45 -18.52 -7.32
N TYR A 49 6.18 -18.31 -7.62
CA TYR A 49 5.52 -18.95 -8.76
C TYR A 49 6.13 -18.47 -10.09
N ALA A 50 6.36 -17.16 -10.24
CA ALA A 50 6.99 -16.60 -11.42
C ALA A 50 8.41 -17.15 -11.61
N HIS A 51 9.20 -17.23 -10.53
CA HIS A 51 10.54 -17.83 -10.57
C HIS A 51 10.51 -19.30 -10.99
N LYS A 52 9.60 -20.09 -10.40
CA LYS A 52 9.43 -21.51 -10.75
C LYS A 52 9.09 -21.68 -12.23
N THR A 53 8.14 -20.88 -12.74
CA THR A 53 7.73 -20.97 -14.14
C THR A 53 8.83 -20.50 -15.08
N ALA A 54 9.53 -19.41 -14.74
CA ALA A 54 10.69 -18.94 -15.49
C ALA A 54 11.77 -20.03 -15.58
N LYS A 55 12.07 -20.73 -14.49
CA LYS A 55 13.04 -21.83 -14.47
C LYS A 55 12.61 -23.01 -15.35
N GLN A 56 11.32 -23.35 -15.36
CA GLN A 56 10.77 -24.42 -16.21
C GLN A 56 10.84 -24.09 -17.70
N GLN A 57 10.89 -22.80 -18.04
CA GLN A 57 10.88 -22.29 -19.42
C GLN A 57 12.24 -21.74 -19.88
N ASP A 58 13.31 -21.96 -19.09
CA ASP A 58 14.65 -21.41 -19.36
C ASP A 58 14.70 -19.87 -19.47
N LYS A 59 13.84 -19.19 -18.71
CA LYS A 59 13.71 -17.72 -18.63
C LYS A 59 14.15 -17.15 -17.28
N GLU A 60 14.98 -17.88 -16.53
CA GLU A 60 15.42 -17.47 -15.19
C GLU A 60 16.11 -16.09 -15.20
N ASN A 61 16.89 -15.78 -16.24
CA ASN A 61 17.53 -14.48 -16.40
C ASN A 61 16.53 -13.34 -16.57
N VAL A 62 15.44 -13.57 -17.31
CA VAL A 62 14.36 -12.59 -17.49
C VAL A 62 13.67 -12.29 -16.17
N TYR A 63 13.39 -13.33 -15.36
CA TYR A 63 12.86 -13.15 -14.02
C TYR A 63 13.81 -12.34 -13.13
N LYS A 64 15.10 -12.68 -13.14
CA LYS A 64 16.12 -11.97 -12.33
C LYS A 64 16.20 -10.50 -12.69
N GLU A 65 16.14 -10.16 -13.98
CA GLU A 65 16.13 -8.78 -14.47
C GLU A 65 14.89 -8.00 -13.99
N LEU A 66 13.69 -8.59 -14.11
CA LEU A 66 12.44 -7.97 -13.66
C LEU A 66 12.47 -7.66 -12.15
N VAL A 67 12.96 -8.60 -11.33
CA VAL A 67 13.02 -8.41 -9.89
C VAL A 67 14.15 -7.45 -9.49
N SER A 68 15.32 -7.53 -10.13
CA SER A 68 16.47 -6.69 -9.78
C SER A 68 16.29 -5.23 -10.18
N ALA A 69 15.53 -4.96 -11.25
CA ALA A 69 15.16 -3.62 -11.67
C ALA A 69 14.26 -2.88 -10.67
N ASN A 70 13.67 -3.59 -9.72
CA ASN A 70 12.69 -3.03 -8.79
C ASN A 70 13.13 -3.20 -7.32
N PRO A 71 13.64 -2.12 -6.69
CA PRO A 71 14.07 -2.16 -5.29
C PRO A 71 12.96 -2.57 -4.32
N THR A 72 11.70 -2.22 -4.60
CA THR A 72 10.56 -2.58 -3.74
C THR A 72 10.28 -4.08 -3.81
N LEU A 73 10.26 -4.68 -5.01
CA LEU A 73 10.11 -6.14 -5.14
C LEU A 73 11.27 -6.88 -4.46
N LYS A 74 12.49 -6.36 -4.61
CA LYS A 74 13.68 -6.94 -3.96
C LYS A 74 13.58 -6.92 -2.44
N PHE A 75 13.18 -5.78 -1.87
CA PHE A 75 12.99 -5.62 -0.43
C PHE A 75 12.00 -6.66 0.13
N PHE A 76 10.80 -6.73 -0.44
CA PHE A 76 9.75 -7.63 0.07
C PHE A 76 10.01 -9.11 -0.22
N LYS A 77 10.79 -9.43 -1.26
CA LYS A 77 11.25 -10.79 -1.52
C LYS A 77 12.13 -11.32 -0.39
N ASP A 78 13.01 -10.46 0.14
CA ASP A 78 14.03 -10.84 1.14
C ASP A 78 13.55 -10.62 2.59
N LEU A 79 12.46 -9.86 2.78
CA LEU A 79 11.75 -9.72 4.05
C LEU A 79 11.42 -11.11 4.61
N ARG A 80 11.50 -11.34 5.91
CA ARG A 80 11.06 -12.59 6.57
C ARG A 80 9.83 -12.34 7.44
N ASP A 81 8.99 -13.36 7.63
CA ASP A 81 7.79 -13.27 8.50
C ASP A 81 8.15 -12.93 9.96
N GLU A 82 9.41 -13.16 10.35
CA GLU A 82 9.98 -12.95 11.68
C GLU A 82 10.10 -11.47 12.09
N ASN A 83 9.93 -10.51 11.17
CA ASN A 83 10.43 -9.14 11.35
C ASN A 83 9.34 -8.03 11.43
N ILE A 84 8.08 -8.39 11.67
CA ILE A 84 7.01 -7.39 11.87
C ILE A 84 6.92 -7.03 13.37
N HIS A 85 7.48 -5.89 13.76
CA HIS A 85 7.39 -5.35 15.12
C HIS A 85 6.56 -4.05 15.18
N THR A 86 5.84 -3.83 16.28
CA THR A 86 5.02 -2.63 16.49
C THR A 86 5.81 -1.59 17.27
N LYS A 87 5.95 -0.37 16.75
CA LYS A 87 6.44 0.78 17.51
C LYS A 87 5.31 1.78 17.71
N LEU A 88 5.07 2.18 18.95
CA LEU A 88 4.13 3.24 19.29
C LEU A 88 4.82 4.58 18.99
N VAL A 89 4.25 5.40 18.09
CA VAL A 89 4.75 6.75 17.81
C VAL A 89 3.80 7.77 18.43
N GLU A 90 4.30 8.59 19.35
CA GLU A 90 3.56 9.73 19.89
C GLU A 90 3.58 10.87 18.87
N VAL A 91 2.43 11.20 18.28
CA VAL A 91 2.31 12.33 17.35
C VAL A 91 1.72 13.52 18.10
N THR A 92 2.47 14.62 18.17
CA THR A 92 1.95 15.90 18.67
C THR A 92 1.21 16.60 17.53
N ALA A 93 -0.12 16.53 17.51
CA ALA A 93 -0.93 17.17 16.50
C ALA A 93 -1.08 18.67 16.78
N HIS A 94 -0.55 19.51 15.89
CA HIS A 94 -0.96 20.91 15.79
C HIS A 94 -2.22 20.97 14.92
N ALA A 95 -3.39 21.05 15.55
CA ALA A 95 -4.64 21.27 14.85
C ALA A 95 -4.66 22.71 14.31
N ASN A 96 -4.36 22.89 13.02
CA ASN A 96 -4.77 24.08 12.29
C ASN A 96 -6.00 23.74 11.45
N ALA A 97 -6.93 24.68 11.47
CA ALA A 97 -8.34 24.57 11.13
C ALA A 97 -8.67 23.87 9.80
N GLU A 98 -9.85 23.25 9.81
CA GLU A 98 -10.68 22.78 8.69
C GLU A 98 -10.31 23.38 7.32
N ILE A 99 -9.85 22.54 6.40
CA ILE A 99 -9.93 22.82 4.97
C ILE A 99 -10.98 21.88 4.39
N THR A 100 -12.21 22.37 4.28
CA THR A 100 -13.24 21.75 3.45
C THR A 100 -12.82 21.89 1.99
N MET A 101 -12.27 20.84 1.39
CA MET A 101 -12.03 20.80 -0.05
C MET A 101 -13.34 20.49 -0.78
N GLY A 102 -14.05 21.54 -1.20
CA GLY A 102 -15.10 21.46 -2.22
C GLY A 102 -14.47 21.45 -3.62
N PHE A 103 -14.84 20.47 -4.45
CA PHE A 103 -14.41 20.44 -5.85
C PHE A 103 -15.22 21.44 -6.67
N ILE A 104 -14.55 22.42 -7.29
CA ILE A 104 -15.16 23.29 -8.30
C ILE A 104 -14.92 22.65 -9.68
N ILE A 105 -15.99 22.16 -10.30
CA ILE A 105 -16.00 21.85 -11.74
C ILE A 105 -16.15 23.19 -12.46
N ARG A 106 -15.06 23.72 -13.04
CA ARG A 106 -15.14 24.87 -13.94
C ARG A 106 -15.62 24.40 -15.31
N GLN A 107 -16.87 24.72 -15.63
CA GLN A 107 -17.34 24.78 -17.01
C GLN A 107 -17.04 26.21 -17.52
N GLU A 108 -16.25 26.32 -18.59
CA GLU A 108 -16.01 27.60 -19.26
C GLU A 108 -17.32 28.10 -19.87
N ASN A 109 -17.87 29.18 -19.29
CA ASN A 109 -18.23 30.39 -20.02
C ASN A 109 -18.88 31.43 -19.09
N THR A 110 -18.17 32.57 -19.00
CA THR A 110 -18.68 33.94 -18.89
C THR A 110 -19.51 34.38 -17.67
N THR A 111 -19.04 35.52 -17.15
CA THR A 111 -19.72 36.59 -16.38
C THR A 111 -19.71 36.51 -14.86
N ASP A 112 -19.25 37.64 -14.31
CA ASP A 112 -18.97 38.00 -12.93
C ASP A 112 -20.18 37.85 -12.01
N GLU A 113 -20.00 37.21 -10.84
CA GLU A 113 -20.73 37.56 -9.62
C GLU A 113 -19.79 37.44 -8.41
N GLU A 114 -19.58 38.59 -7.76
CA GLU A 114 -18.90 38.77 -6.48
C GLU A 114 -19.89 38.42 -5.36
N ILE A 115 -19.51 37.60 -4.37
CA ILE A 115 -20.32 37.40 -3.16
C ILE A 115 -19.51 37.77 -1.92
N GLU A 116 -20.15 38.63 -1.14
CA GLU A 116 -19.69 39.36 0.05
C GLU A 116 -19.15 38.49 1.20
N GLY A 117 -18.31 39.15 2.00
CA GLY A 117 -17.51 38.59 3.09
C GLY A 117 -18.28 38.03 4.28
N ILE A 118 -17.60 37.13 5.00
CA ILE A 118 -18.04 36.56 6.27
C ILE A 118 -17.15 37.09 7.40
N LYS A 119 -17.83 37.60 8.43
CA LYS A 119 -17.27 38.15 9.67
C LYS A 119 -16.39 37.12 10.40
N ALA A 120 -15.27 37.60 10.93
CA ALA A 120 -14.39 36.84 11.81
C ALA A 120 -15.08 36.55 13.15
N GLU A 121 -15.34 35.27 13.45
CA GLU A 121 -15.63 34.82 14.81
C GLU A 121 -14.33 34.59 15.58
N GLN A 122 -14.31 35.05 16.83
CA GLN A 122 -13.15 35.00 17.71
C GLN A 122 -12.68 33.56 17.94
N ALA A 123 -11.39 33.34 17.73
CA ALA A 123 -10.70 32.09 17.95
C ALA A 123 -10.78 31.65 19.42
N ASN A 124 -11.67 30.70 19.71
CA ASN A 124 -11.53 29.87 20.90
C ASN A 124 -10.32 28.97 20.68
N GLN A 125 -9.23 29.20 21.42
CA GLN A 125 -8.12 28.27 21.48
C GLN A 125 -8.65 26.93 22.01
N THR A 126 -8.85 25.98 21.12
CA THR A 126 -9.18 24.61 21.50
C THR A 126 -7.93 24.02 22.16
N PRO A 127 -8.03 23.31 23.30
CA PRO A 127 -6.87 22.66 23.91
C PRO A 127 -6.17 21.77 22.87
N LEU A 128 -4.83 21.75 22.89
CA LEU A 128 -4.03 20.82 22.08
C LEU A 128 -4.59 19.40 22.27
N GLN A 129 -5.33 18.91 21.27
CA GLN A 129 -5.74 17.53 21.24
C GLN A 129 -4.54 16.74 20.74
N THR A 130 -3.84 16.08 21.65
CA THR A 130 -2.96 14.97 21.30
C THR A 130 -3.82 13.88 20.67
N ARG A 131 -3.78 13.78 19.33
CA ARG A 131 -4.30 12.62 18.62
C ARG A 131 -3.18 11.60 18.52
N THR A 132 -3.31 10.49 19.23
CA THR A 132 -2.46 9.33 19.00
C THR A 132 -2.84 8.73 17.65
N ILE A 133 -2.02 8.98 16.62
CA ILE A 133 -2.08 8.28 15.35
C ILE A 133 -1.13 7.09 15.49
N GLU A 134 -1.66 5.87 15.51
CA GLU A 134 -0.85 4.67 15.54
C GLU A 134 -0.25 4.45 14.15
N GLN A 135 1.03 4.74 13.99
CA GLN A 135 1.79 4.46 12.77
C GLN A 135 2.55 3.14 12.91
N TYR A 136 2.65 2.39 11.81
CA TYR A 136 3.23 1.05 11.79
C TYR A 136 4.48 1.05 10.91
N PHE A 137 5.55 0.38 11.32
CA PHE A 137 6.82 0.34 10.58
C PHE A 137 7.37 -1.08 10.53
N PHE A 138 8.11 -1.42 9.48
CA PHE A 138 8.93 -2.63 9.46
C PHE A 138 10.27 -2.36 10.15
N ASP A 139 10.84 -3.36 10.83
CA ASP A 139 12.13 -3.17 11.52
C ASP A 139 13.29 -2.94 10.55
N GLU A 140 13.21 -3.52 9.36
CA GLU A 140 14.19 -3.32 8.28
C GLU A 140 14.00 -2.01 7.54
N LYS A 141 12.88 -1.30 7.79
CA LYS A 141 12.56 -0.02 7.17
C LYS A 141 11.78 0.91 8.11
N PRO A 142 12.39 1.30 9.25
CA PRO A 142 11.72 2.07 10.30
C PRO A 142 11.32 3.49 9.87
N GLU A 143 11.81 3.97 8.73
CA GLU A 143 11.51 5.27 8.15
C GLU A 143 10.27 5.30 7.25
N GLU A 144 9.71 4.14 6.87
CA GLU A 144 8.55 4.04 6.00
C GLU A 144 7.38 3.32 6.68
N GLU A 145 6.20 3.94 6.62
CA GLU A 145 4.98 3.39 7.20
C GLU A 145 4.52 2.13 6.42
N VAL A 146 4.05 1.11 7.13
CA VAL A 146 3.68 -0.21 6.59
C VAL A 146 2.60 -0.10 5.53
N LEU A 147 1.53 0.66 5.77
CA LEU A 147 0.40 0.76 4.84
C LEU A 147 0.82 1.37 3.48
N PRO A 148 1.43 2.57 3.44
CA PRO A 148 1.95 3.12 2.18
C PRO A 148 2.99 2.22 1.50
N LEU A 149 3.83 1.53 2.26
CA LEU A 149 4.84 0.64 1.69
C LEU A 149 4.21 -0.62 1.08
N CYS A 150 3.20 -1.20 1.73
CA CYS A 150 2.43 -2.33 1.19
C CYS A 150 1.63 -1.92 -0.06
N GLU A 151 1.05 -0.72 -0.07
CA GLU A 151 0.38 -0.16 -1.25
C GLU A 151 1.34 -0.04 -2.44
N LYS A 152 2.50 0.57 -2.20
CA LYS A 152 3.56 0.69 -3.19
C LYS A 152 3.98 -0.68 -3.72
N TYR A 153 4.13 -1.66 -2.82
CA TYR A 153 4.47 -3.02 -3.23
C TYR A 153 3.38 -3.67 -4.09
N LEU A 154 2.11 -3.45 -3.78
CA LEU A 154 0.98 -3.95 -4.57
C LEU A 154 1.01 -3.40 -5.99
N VAL A 155 1.23 -2.09 -6.16
CA VAL A 155 1.39 -1.46 -7.48
C VAL A 155 2.54 -2.09 -8.26
N GLU A 156 3.67 -2.36 -7.60
CA GLU A 156 4.82 -3.01 -8.25
C GLU A 156 4.56 -4.49 -8.58
N LEU A 157 3.75 -5.21 -7.80
CA LEU A 157 3.31 -6.58 -8.11
C LEU A 157 2.36 -6.60 -9.31
N GLU A 158 1.47 -5.63 -9.45
CA GLU A 158 0.61 -5.50 -10.63
C GLU A 158 1.42 -5.31 -11.90
N LYS A 159 2.39 -4.38 -11.88
CA LYS A 159 3.31 -4.17 -13.01
C LYS A 159 4.11 -5.43 -13.30
N PHE A 160 4.69 -6.05 -12.27
CA PHE A 160 5.47 -7.28 -12.40
C PHE A 160 4.65 -8.42 -13.03
N THR A 161 3.42 -8.63 -12.57
CA THR A 161 2.55 -9.70 -13.10
C THR A 161 2.17 -9.47 -14.55
N ALA A 162 1.88 -8.21 -14.93
CA ALA A 162 1.64 -7.84 -16.32
C ALA A 162 2.89 -8.07 -17.19
N GLU A 163 4.06 -7.63 -16.75
CA GLU A 163 5.32 -7.83 -17.48
C GLU A 163 5.72 -9.30 -17.58
N ALA A 164 5.54 -10.08 -16.51
CA ALA A 164 5.81 -11.51 -16.49
C ALA A 164 4.93 -12.26 -17.52
N LYS A 165 3.68 -11.82 -17.72
CA LYS A 165 2.81 -12.34 -18.78
C LYS A 165 3.30 -11.97 -20.17
N VAL A 166 3.65 -10.71 -20.40
CA VAL A 166 4.16 -10.23 -21.71
C VAL A 166 5.47 -10.93 -22.09
N LYS A 167 6.40 -11.09 -21.14
CA LYS A 167 7.66 -11.83 -21.34
C LYS A 167 7.46 -13.35 -21.36
N GLY A 168 6.21 -13.80 -21.20
CA GLY A 168 5.79 -15.20 -21.27
C GLY A 168 6.41 -16.06 -20.18
N ILE A 169 6.70 -15.51 -19.00
CA ILE A 169 7.01 -16.23 -17.75
C ILE A 169 5.72 -16.79 -17.15
N ALA A 170 4.61 -16.07 -17.28
CA ALA A 170 3.30 -16.48 -16.82
C ALA A 170 2.35 -16.69 -18.02
N PRO A 171 1.40 -17.64 -17.93
CA PRO A 171 0.37 -17.76 -18.94
C PRO A 171 -0.51 -16.50 -18.96
N VAL A 172 -0.83 -16.02 -20.16
CA VAL A 172 -1.94 -15.10 -20.40
C VAL A 172 -3.20 -15.96 -20.41
N ILE A 173 -4.11 -15.71 -19.47
CA ILE A 173 -5.36 -16.45 -19.31
C ILE A 173 -6.50 -15.51 -19.65
#